data_AF-A0A7K3F0H1-F1
#
_entry.id   AF-A0A7K3F0H1-F1
#
_cell.length_a   1.000
_cell.length_b   1.000
_cell.length_c   1.000
_cell.angle_alpha   90.00
_cell.angle_beta   90.00
_cell.angle_gamma   90.00
#
_symmetry.space_group_name_H-M   'P 1'
#
loop_
_entity.id
_entity.type
_entity.pdbx_description
1 polymer ?
#
loop_
_entity_poly.entity_id
_entity_poly.type
_entity_poly.pdbx_seq_one_letter_code
_entity_poly.pdbx_strand_id
1 'polypeptide(L)'
;PAPAASAAARLLERAGGTGGIAAGVSAPRPGLAELPAAWGEASAAARAARAESRFGPVAQWTSIGAFRLLTALPPQAAHDPALRVLLSPAHRELARTAEVYLDCAGQAGRAAAELGIHRQTLYYRLSRVEQLAGLDLDDGEDRLLLHMALKARRL
;
A
#
# COMPACT_ATOMS: atom_id res chain seq x y z
N PRO A 1 12.15 -1.95 -22.26
CA PRO A 1 10.87 -1.52 -21.65
C PRO A 1 9.78 -1.54 -22.73
N ALA A 2 8.55 -1.95 -22.39
CA ALA A 2 7.45 -1.92 -23.34
C ALA A 2 7.15 -0.47 -23.78
N PRO A 3 6.65 -0.22 -25.01
CA PRO A 3 6.43 1.13 -25.55
C PRO A 3 5.64 2.07 -24.63
N ALA A 4 4.63 1.53 -23.92
CA ALA A 4 3.82 2.27 -22.96
C ALA A 4 4.62 2.79 -21.76
N ALA A 5 5.56 2.00 -21.22
CA ALA A 5 6.41 2.41 -20.10
C ALA A 5 7.37 3.53 -20.49
N SER A 6 7.94 3.46 -21.70
CA SER A 6 8.78 4.54 -22.24
C SER A 6 7.99 5.81 -22.56
N ALA A 7 6.73 5.70 -22.98
CA ALA A 7 5.85 6.85 -23.14
C ALA A 7 5.54 7.52 -21.78
N ALA A 8 5.19 6.71 -20.76
CA ALA A 8 4.92 7.19 -19.42
C ALA A 8 6.13 7.93 -18.80
N ALA A 9 7.34 7.37 -18.92
CA ALA A 9 8.56 8.00 -18.43
C ALA A 9 8.80 9.39 -19.07
N ARG A 10 8.67 9.49 -20.40
CA ARG A 10 8.81 10.76 -21.12
C ARG A 10 7.75 11.80 -20.74
N LEU A 11 6.52 11.36 -20.46
CA LEU A 11 5.47 12.26 -19.98
C LEU A 11 5.80 12.81 -18.59
N LEU A 12 6.35 11.99 -17.70
CA LEU A 12 6.80 12.43 -16.38
C LEU A 12 7.97 13.41 -16.47
N GLU A 13 8.96 13.15 -17.33
CA GLU A 13 10.08 14.07 -17.58
C GLU A 13 9.58 15.44 -18.06
N ARG A 14 8.61 15.46 -18.99
CA ARG A 14 8.00 16.69 -19.50
C ARG A 14 7.13 17.41 -18.47
N ALA A 15 6.50 16.67 -17.57
CA ALA A 15 5.67 17.23 -16.50
C ALA A 15 6.50 17.96 -15.42
N GLY A 16 7.84 17.84 -15.45
CA GLY A 16 8.80 18.73 -14.80
C GLY A 16 8.41 19.22 -13.40
N GLY A 17 8.61 18.40 -12.36
CA GLY A 17 8.36 18.86 -10.99
C GLY A 17 8.68 17.82 -9.92
N THR A 18 9.54 18.20 -8.98
CA THR A 18 10.00 17.45 -7.81
C THR A 18 8.84 16.88 -6.97
N GLY A 19 8.80 15.55 -6.88
CA GLY A 19 8.11 14.79 -5.82
C GLY A 19 6.59 14.72 -5.92
N GLY A 20 6.05 13.53 -6.21
CA GLY A 20 4.61 13.22 -6.04
C GLY A 20 3.82 13.00 -7.33
N ILE A 21 4.43 13.19 -8.50
CA ILE A 21 3.84 12.80 -9.80
C ILE A 21 4.23 11.36 -10.09
N ALA A 22 3.25 10.54 -10.45
CA ALA A 22 3.48 9.15 -10.88
C ALA A 22 2.61 8.81 -12.07
N ALA A 23 3.07 7.83 -12.86
CA ALA A 23 2.32 7.28 -13.97
C ALA A 23 2.04 5.79 -13.75
N GLY A 24 1.01 5.30 -14.41
CA GLY A 24 0.61 3.89 -14.38
C GLY A 24 0.40 3.37 -15.78
N VAL A 25 0.68 2.09 -15.98
CA VAL A 25 0.57 1.39 -17.25
C VAL A 25 -0.32 0.17 -17.04
N SER A 26 -1.36 0.01 -17.86
CA SER A 26 -2.24 -1.14 -17.86
C SER A 26 -1.56 -2.40 -18.39
N ALA A 27 -2.22 -3.54 -18.28
CA ALA A 27 -1.86 -4.69 -19.11
C ALA A 27 -2.16 -4.38 -20.60
N PRO A 28 -1.48 -5.05 -21.56
CA PRO A 28 -1.87 -5.00 -22.97
C PRO A 28 -3.30 -5.51 -23.16
N ARG A 29 -4.10 -4.79 -23.94
CA ARG A 29 -5.53 -5.05 -24.15
C ARG A 29 -5.85 -4.96 -25.65
N PRO A 30 -6.60 -5.90 -26.25
CA PRO A 30 -6.90 -5.88 -27.67
C PRO A 30 -8.08 -4.94 -28.00
N GLY A 31 -7.86 -4.05 -28.97
CA GLY A 31 -8.91 -3.20 -29.51
C GLY A 31 -9.32 -2.02 -28.62
N LEU A 32 -9.99 -1.04 -29.24
CA LEU A 32 -10.37 0.22 -28.57
C LEU A 32 -11.52 0.05 -27.58
N ALA A 33 -12.33 -1.00 -27.71
CA ALA A 33 -13.42 -1.29 -26.80
C ALA A 33 -12.95 -1.56 -25.35
N GLU A 34 -11.70 -2.00 -25.17
CA GLU A 34 -11.12 -2.25 -23.85
C GLU A 34 -10.44 -1.03 -23.21
N LEU A 35 -10.48 0.14 -23.88
CA LEU A 35 -9.85 1.36 -23.38
C LEU A 35 -10.35 1.78 -21.98
N PRO A 36 -11.65 1.66 -21.63
CA PRO A 36 -12.10 1.97 -20.26
C PRO A 36 -11.47 1.07 -19.19
N ALA A 37 -11.34 -0.23 -19.49
CA ALA A 37 -10.69 -1.18 -18.59
C ALA A 37 -9.19 -0.88 -18.45
N ALA A 38 -8.50 -0.63 -19.58
CA ALA A 38 -7.10 -0.22 -19.60
C ALA A 38 -6.86 1.09 -18.81
N TRP A 39 -7.75 2.06 -18.96
CA TRP A 39 -7.70 3.31 -18.21
C TRP A 39 -7.85 3.07 -16.69
N GLY A 40 -8.77 2.19 -16.28
CA GLY A 40 -8.92 1.79 -14.89
C GLY A 40 -7.65 1.17 -14.31
N GLU A 41 -7.03 0.23 -15.03
CA GLU A 41 -5.77 -0.41 -14.63
C GLU A 41 -4.61 0.58 -14.54
N ALA A 42 -4.44 1.43 -15.55
CA ALA A 42 -3.39 2.46 -15.57
C ALA A 42 -3.59 3.47 -14.43
N SER A 43 -4.81 3.93 -14.19
CA SER A 43 -5.14 4.85 -13.09
C SER A 43 -4.88 4.22 -11.72
N ALA A 44 -5.25 2.95 -11.56
CA ALA A 44 -4.98 2.20 -10.34
C ALA A 44 -3.48 2.02 -10.08
N ALA A 45 -2.70 1.68 -11.12
CA ALA A 45 -1.25 1.57 -11.03
C ALA A 45 -0.60 2.92 -10.66
N ALA A 46 -1.06 4.03 -11.25
CA ALA A 46 -0.58 5.37 -10.91
C ALA A 46 -0.88 5.72 -9.43
N ARG A 47 -2.07 5.39 -8.92
CA ARG A 47 -2.39 5.58 -7.49
C ARG A 47 -1.48 4.75 -6.59
N ALA A 48 -1.24 3.49 -6.93
CA ALA A 48 -0.32 2.63 -6.18
C ALA A 48 1.12 3.19 -6.19
N ALA A 49 1.60 3.74 -7.32
CA ALA A 49 2.90 4.39 -7.42
C ALA A 49 3.02 5.65 -6.54
N ARG A 50 1.92 6.39 -6.35
CA ARG A 50 1.87 7.52 -5.42
C ARG A 50 1.85 7.07 -3.96
N ALA A 51 1.14 5.97 -3.68
CA ALA A 51 0.99 5.41 -2.33
C ALA A 51 2.28 4.74 -1.81
N GLU A 52 3.01 4.05 -2.69
CA GLU A 52 4.21 3.31 -2.35
C GLU A 52 5.33 3.59 -3.35
N SER A 53 6.41 4.22 -2.86
CA SER A 53 7.55 4.65 -3.68
C SER A 53 8.21 3.51 -4.47
N ARG A 54 8.16 2.27 -3.95
CA ARG A 54 8.72 1.08 -4.62
C ARG A 54 8.10 0.76 -5.99
N PHE A 55 6.89 1.26 -6.26
CA PHE A 55 6.24 1.08 -7.57
C PHE A 55 6.49 2.27 -8.51
N GLY A 56 6.98 3.40 -7.98
CA GLY A 56 7.17 4.63 -8.73
C GLY A 56 8.51 4.70 -9.48
N PRO A 57 8.66 5.71 -10.35
CA PRO A 57 7.67 6.72 -10.69
C PRO A 57 6.66 6.24 -11.76
N VAL A 58 6.91 5.08 -12.38
CA VAL A 58 6.01 4.42 -13.35
C VAL A 58 5.67 3.01 -12.87
N ALA A 59 4.42 2.77 -12.49
CA ALA A 59 3.95 1.44 -12.09
C ALA A 59 3.29 0.69 -13.25
N GLN A 60 3.48 -0.62 -13.29
CA GLN A 60 2.73 -1.51 -14.18
C GLN A 60 1.65 -2.21 -13.37
N TRP A 61 0.42 -2.26 -13.90
CA TRP A 61 -0.72 -2.94 -13.28
C TRP A 61 -0.41 -4.37 -12.82
N THR A 62 0.32 -5.12 -13.64
CA THR A 62 0.73 -6.50 -13.33
C THR A 62 1.72 -6.59 -12.16
N SER A 63 2.38 -5.50 -11.78
CA SER A 63 3.44 -5.46 -10.77
C SER A 63 3.05 -4.82 -9.43
N ILE A 64 1.84 -4.24 -9.31
CA ILE A 64 1.40 -3.60 -8.05
C ILE A 64 0.81 -4.57 -7.01
N GLY A 65 0.73 -5.87 -7.33
CA GLY A 65 0.34 -6.92 -6.38
C GLY A 65 -1.02 -6.69 -5.73
N ALA A 66 -1.08 -6.76 -4.39
CA ALA A 66 -2.29 -6.57 -3.59
C ALA A 66 -2.96 -5.20 -3.82
N PHE A 67 -2.21 -4.18 -4.26
CA PHE A 67 -2.80 -2.87 -4.59
C PHE A 67 -3.78 -2.95 -5.77
N ARG A 68 -3.73 -3.99 -6.61
CA ARG A 68 -4.78 -4.23 -7.62
C ARG A 68 -6.16 -4.42 -6.98
N LEU A 69 -6.21 -5.14 -5.86
CA LEU A 69 -7.45 -5.38 -5.12
C LEU A 69 -7.85 -4.13 -4.33
N LEU A 70 -6.90 -3.52 -3.61
CA LEU A 70 -7.18 -2.34 -2.78
C LEU A 70 -7.71 -1.16 -3.60
N THR A 71 -7.19 -0.95 -4.81
CA THR A 71 -7.63 0.13 -5.70
C THR A 71 -9.00 -0.12 -6.33
N ALA A 72 -9.50 -1.35 -6.31
CA ALA A 72 -10.84 -1.71 -6.76
C ALA A 72 -11.90 -1.61 -5.66
N LEU A 73 -11.48 -1.57 -4.38
CA LEU A 73 -12.39 -1.35 -3.26
C LEU A 73 -12.91 0.09 -3.23
N PRO A 74 -14.15 0.31 -2.79
CA PRO A 74 -14.65 1.66 -2.56
C PRO A 74 -13.85 2.31 -1.42
N PRO A 75 -13.57 3.63 -1.47
CA PRO A 75 -12.75 4.31 -0.45
C PRO A 75 -13.23 4.07 0.99
N GLN A 76 -14.54 3.89 1.19
CA GLN A 76 -15.16 3.64 2.48
C GLN A 76 -14.79 2.28 3.07
N ALA A 77 -14.46 1.29 2.24
CA ALA A 77 -14.03 -0.04 2.70
C ALA A 77 -12.67 -0.02 3.41
N ALA A 78 -11.87 1.05 3.25
CA ALA A 78 -10.62 1.24 3.98
C ALA A 78 -10.83 1.72 5.43
N HIS A 79 -12.07 2.10 5.80
CA HIS A 79 -12.39 2.69 7.08
C HIS A 79 -13.14 1.70 7.97
N ASP A 80 -12.39 0.77 8.57
CA ASP A 80 -12.92 -0.08 9.62
C ASP A 80 -13.06 0.71 10.94
N PRO A 81 -14.25 0.77 11.56
CA PRO A 81 -14.46 1.45 12.84
C PRO A 81 -13.54 0.96 13.97
N ALA A 82 -13.20 -0.33 14.00
CA ALA A 82 -12.31 -0.93 14.99
C ALA A 82 -10.88 -0.35 14.89
N LEU A 83 -10.45 -0.02 13.69
CA LEU A 83 -9.11 0.53 13.43
C LEU A 83 -9.01 2.04 13.59
N ARG A 84 -10.13 2.75 13.78
CA ARG A 84 -10.17 4.22 13.84
C ARG A 84 -9.23 4.80 14.90
N VAL A 85 -9.16 4.17 16.08
CA VAL A 85 -8.28 4.63 17.16
C VAL A 85 -6.81 4.45 16.77
N LEU A 86 -6.42 3.23 16.39
CA LEU A 86 -5.06 2.91 15.96
C LEU A 86 -4.58 3.80 14.80
N LEU A 87 -5.47 4.10 13.84
CA LEU A 87 -5.11 4.88 12.65
C LEU A 87 -5.11 6.39 12.87
N SER A 88 -5.47 6.86 14.06
CA SER A 88 -5.42 8.28 14.42
C SER A 88 -3.98 8.84 14.43
N PRO A 89 -3.79 10.16 14.26
CA PRO A 89 -2.46 10.77 14.29
C PRO A 89 -1.67 10.50 15.57
N ALA A 90 -2.35 10.31 16.72
CA ALA A 90 -1.74 10.03 18.00
C ALA A 90 -1.00 8.68 18.06
N HIS A 91 -1.36 7.73 17.20
CA HIS A 91 -0.81 6.37 17.18
C HIS A 91 -0.06 6.07 15.88
N ARG A 92 0.42 7.10 15.17
CA ARG A 92 1.17 6.97 13.91
C ARG A 92 2.35 5.99 14.01
N GLU A 93 3.08 6.01 15.12
CA GLU A 93 4.22 5.11 15.32
C GLU A 93 3.80 3.64 15.49
N LEU A 94 2.68 3.39 16.19
CA LEU A 94 2.14 2.05 16.36
C LEU A 94 1.61 1.51 15.05
N ALA A 95 0.89 2.33 14.28
CA ALA A 95 0.45 1.97 12.92
C ALA A 95 1.65 1.64 12.00
N ARG A 96 2.73 2.44 12.04
CA ARG A 96 3.97 2.15 11.31
C ARG A 96 4.60 0.83 11.77
N THR A 97 4.63 0.58 13.07
CA THR A 97 5.20 -0.65 13.65
C THR A 97 4.43 -1.89 13.19
N ALA A 98 3.10 -1.85 13.25
CA ALA A 98 2.23 -2.91 12.76
C ALA A 98 2.43 -3.15 11.26
N GLU A 99 2.48 -2.09 10.46
CA GLU A 99 2.69 -2.22 9.01
C GLU A 99 4.04 -2.88 8.67
N VAL A 100 5.13 -2.46 9.33
CA VAL A 100 6.45 -3.08 9.11
C VAL A 100 6.47 -4.53 9.57
N TYR A 101 5.82 -4.85 10.69
CA TYR A 101 5.68 -6.23 11.16
C TYR A 101 4.96 -7.12 10.12
N LEU A 102 3.84 -6.65 9.58
CA LEU A 102 3.05 -7.36 8.58
C LEU A 102 3.76 -7.45 7.22
N ASP A 103 4.45 -6.39 6.79
CA ASP A 103 5.30 -6.39 5.59
C ASP A 103 6.49 -7.36 5.72
N CYS A 104 6.98 -7.58 6.96
CA CYS A 104 7.97 -8.62 7.28
C CYS A 104 7.34 -10.02 7.47
N ALA A 105 6.11 -10.23 7.01
CA ALA A 105 5.35 -11.47 7.14
C ALA A 105 5.16 -11.96 8.59
N GLY A 106 5.16 -11.03 9.56
CA GLY A 106 5.08 -11.33 10.99
C GLY A 106 6.41 -11.79 11.62
N GLN A 107 7.53 -11.70 10.90
CA GLN A 107 8.84 -12.07 11.44
C GLN A 107 9.37 -10.96 12.36
N ALA A 108 9.12 -11.09 13.67
CA ALA A 108 9.49 -10.11 14.69
C ALA A 108 10.97 -9.70 14.64
N GLY A 109 11.87 -10.64 14.37
CA GLY A 109 13.30 -10.35 14.23
C GLY A 109 13.62 -9.40 13.07
N ARG A 110 13.01 -9.61 11.90
CA ARG A 110 13.20 -8.74 10.74
C ARG A 110 12.53 -7.39 10.93
N ALA A 111 11.32 -7.37 11.48
CA ALA A 111 10.59 -6.15 11.76
C ALA A 111 11.33 -5.25 12.76
N ALA A 112 11.87 -5.83 13.83
CA ALA A 112 12.65 -5.09 14.83
C ALA A 112 13.93 -4.50 14.21
N ALA A 113 14.63 -5.25 13.36
CA ALA A 113 15.80 -4.77 12.64
C ALA A 113 15.46 -3.62 11.67
N GLU A 114 14.39 -3.76 10.88
CA GLU A 114 13.90 -2.73 9.95
C GLU A 114 13.49 -1.43 10.69
N LEU A 115 12.91 -1.57 11.88
CA LEU A 115 12.51 -0.44 12.73
C LEU A 115 13.67 0.15 13.54
N GLY A 116 14.82 -0.52 13.62
CA GLY A 116 15.94 -0.11 14.47
C GLY A 116 15.63 -0.18 15.97
N ILE A 117 14.79 -1.12 16.41
CA ILE A 117 14.37 -1.27 17.81
C ILE A 117 14.69 -2.66 18.37
N HIS A 118 14.69 -2.78 19.70
CA HIS A 118 14.82 -4.07 20.36
C HIS A 118 13.53 -4.90 20.22
N ARG A 119 13.66 -6.24 20.18
CA ARG A 119 12.51 -7.17 20.07
C ARG A 119 11.47 -6.97 21.18
N GLN A 120 11.91 -6.71 22.40
CA GLN A 120 11.00 -6.43 23.52
C GLN A 120 10.14 -5.19 23.28
N THR A 121 10.73 -4.13 22.74
CA THR A 121 10.01 -2.91 22.38
C THR A 121 9.01 -3.17 21.26
N LEU A 122 9.36 -4.02 20.28
CA LEU A 122 8.43 -4.44 19.24
C LEU A 122 7.21 -5.16 19.84
N TYR A 123 7.42 -6.17 20.70
CA TYR A 123 6.30 -6.90 21.32
C TYR A 123 5.40 -6.00 22.16
N TYR A 124 5.97 -5.07 22.93
CA TYR A 124 5.19 -4.07 23.65
C TYR A 124 4.30 -3.24 22.71
N ARG A 125 4.85 -2.79 21.57
CA ARG A 125 4.09 -2.02 20.58
C ARG A 125 3.01 -2.85 19.89
N LEU A 126 3.30 -4.10 19.54
CA LEU A 126 2.33 -5.00 18.93
C LEU A 126 1.17 -5.30 19.90
N SER A 127 1.45 -5.57 21.17
CA SER A 127 0.41 -5.72 22.19
C SER A 127 -0.45 -4.46 22.33
N ARG A 128 0.16 -3.27 22.23
CA ARG A 128 -0.60 -2.02 22.23
C ARG A 128 -1.44 -1.84 20.96
N VAL A 129 -0.97 -2.31 19.81
CA VAL A 129 -1.73 -2.33 18.55
C VAL A 129 -2.99 -3.19 18.71
N GLU A 130 -2.85 -4.42 19.21
CA GLU A 130 -3.96 -5.35 19.48
C GLU A 130 -5.00 -4.72 20.40
N GLN A 131 -4.57 -4.10 21.50
CA GLN A 131 -5.47 -3.41 22.43
C GLN A 131 -6.25 -2.25 21.79
N LEU A 132 -5.62 -1.47 20.91
CA LEU A 132 -6.25 -0.30 20.28
C LEU A 132 -7.13 -0.67 19.09
N ALA A 133 -6.82 -1.78 18.42
CA ALA A 133 -7.56 -2.28 17.27
C ALA A 133 -8.67 -3.27 17.66
N GLY A 134 -8.57 -3.90 18.84
CA GLY A 134 -9.44 -5.01 19.22
C GLY A 134 -9.21 -6.26 18.37
N LEU A 135 -7.98 -6.46 17.89
CA LEU A 135 -7.58 -7.55 16.99
C LEU A 135 -6.56 -8.47 17.67
N ASP A 136 -6.48 -9.70 17.20
CA ASP A 136 -5.50 -10.71 17.55
C ASP A 136 -4.48 -10.88 16.40
N LEU A 137 -3.20 -10.57 16.64
CA LEU A 137 -2.16 -10.69 15.60
C LEU A 137 -1.66 -12.13 15.41
N ASP A 138 -2.12 -13.09 16.20
CA ASP A 138 -1.94 -14.51 15.92
C ASP A 138 -3.07 -15.06 15.00
N ASP A 139 -4.18 -14.32 14.82
CA ASP A 139 -5.23 -14.65 13.87
C ASP A 139 -4.95 -14.14 12.44
N GLY A 140 -5.26 -14.99 11.45
CA GLY A 140 -4.96 -14.69 10.05
C GLY A 140 -5.86 -13.62 9.43
N GLU A 141 -7.15 -13.61 9.77
CA GLU A 141 -8.13 -12.67 9.24
C GLU A 141 -7.92 -11.28 9.85
N ASP A 142 -7.63 -11.22 11.14
CA ASP A 142 -7.32 -9.98 11.84
C ASP A 142 -6.05 -9.31 11.28
N ARG A 143 -4.99 -10.10 11.05
CA ARG A 143 -3.79 -9.62 10.35
C ARG A 143 -4.11 -9.10 8.95
N LEU A 144 -4.93 -9.82 8.19
CA LEU A 144 -5.31 -9.43 6.82
C LEU A 144 -6.08 -8.11 6.83
N LEU A 145 -7.09 -7.98 7.69
CA LEU A 145 -7.87 -6.76 7.87
C LEU A 145 -6.96 -5.57 8.20
N LEU A 146 -6.10 -5.74 9.21
CA LEU A 146 -5.17 -4.70 9.63
C LEU A 146 -4.20 -4.31 8.50
N HIS A 147 -3.64 -5.29 7.79
CA HIS A 147 -2.69 -5.03 6.71
C HIS A 147 -3.36 -4.29 5.54
N MET A 148 -4.56 -4.71 5.14
CA MET A 148 -5.33 -4.05 4.08
C MET A 148 -5.66 -2.61 4.46
N ALA A 149 -6.14 -2.36 5.69
CA ALA A 149 -6.47 -1.01 6.13
C ALA A 149 -5.24 -0.09 6.19
N LEU A 150 -4.10 -0.59 6.68
CA LEU A 150 -2.84 0.16 6.71
C LEU A 150 -2.37 0.52 5.30
N LYS A 151 -2.45 -0.42 4.35
CA LYS A 151 -2.07 -0.19 2.94
C LYS A 151 -3.05 0.72 2.22
N ALA A 152 -4.35 0.55 2.46
CA ALA A 152 -5.39 1.37 1.84
C ALA A 152 -5.31 2.84 2.27
N ARG A 153 -4.88 3.13 3.51
CA ARG A 153 -4.67 4.51 3.98
C ARG A 153 -3.59 5.27 3.18
N ARG A 154 -2.72 4.58 2.44
CA ARG A 154 -1.70 5.21 1.58
C ARG A 154 -2.25 5.63 0.21
N LEU A 155 -3.39 5.09 -0.21
CA LEU A 155 -4.06 5.37 -1.48
C LEU A 155 -4.86 6.68 -1.44
#